data_AF-T1EKI0-F1
#
_entry.id   AF-T1EKI0-F1
#
_cell.length_a   1.000
_cell.length_b   1.000
_cell.length_c   1.000
_cell.angle_alpha   90.00
_cell.angle_beta   90.00
_cell.angle_gamma   90.00
#
_symmetry.space_group_name_H-M   'P 1'
#
loop_
_entity.id
_entity.type
_entity.pdbx_description
1 polymer ?
#
loop_
_entity_poly.entity_id
_entity_poly.type
_entity_poly.pdbx_seq_one_letter_code
_entity_poly.pdbx_strand_id
1 'polypeptide(L)'
;IDDFTIAVTRYEYANLYHSLTDWYNAFLLKEFFNKSSFEINILLVDAHPFGALDSVWSHLFNSTERLSTIPMKTFYKNLVWGILGYNSPLGISMSGVNPPLLEEFRKFFLDAYGLNETHSHGCTKFNILLIWRRDYLAHPRNPSGTVSRKIANEVGLLNYLKLKLPSNIFAIKDSQIDAFEMRDQLKYVLWSDILVGMHGAGLTHSMFLRKNAALIELSPNYYSGDHFKAISKWRNLVYNS
;
A
#
# COMPACT_ATOMS: atom_id res chain seq x y z
N ILE A 1 -6.18 30.29 5.77
CA ILE A 1 -6.10 29.30 4.66
C ILE A 1 -7.50 29.06 4.17
N ASP A 2 -7.76 29.39 2.91
CA ASP A 2 -9.11 29.30 2.31
C ASP A 2 -9.35 27.98 1.58
N ASP A 3 -8.28 27.31 1.14
CA ASP A 3 -8.30 25.99 0.52
C ASP A 3 -8.97 24.94 1.41
N PHE A 4 -9.43 23.85 0.79
CA PHE A 4 -10.03 22.74 1.50
C PHE A 4 -8.94 21.89 2.18
N THR A 5 -9.02 21.73 3.49
CA THR A 5 -8.02 20.97 4.26
C THR A 5 -8.64 19.76 4.94
N ILE A 6 -8.00 18.60 4.80
CA ILE A 6 -8.30 17.40 5.58
C ILE A 6 -7.27 17.27 6.70
N ALA A 7 -7.72 17.32 7.95
CA ALA A 7 -6.89 17.00 9.10
C ALA A 7 -6.81 15.48 9.30
N VAL A 8 -5.61 14.90 9.21
CA VAL A 8 -5.40 13.46 9.33
C VAL A 8 -4.56 13.16 10.59
N THR A 9 -5.14 12.40 11.51
CA THR A 9 -4.39 11.77 12.61
C THR A 9 -3.99 10.38 12.17
N ARG A 10 -2.73 10.21 11.77
CA ARG A 10 -2.26 8.89 11.31
C ARG A 10 -2.27 7.90 12.47
N TYR A 11 -2.82 6.71 12.24
CA TYR A 11 -2.79 5.64 13.26
C TYR A 11 -1.37 5.10 13.45
N GLU A 12 -0.66 4.95 12.33
CA GLU A 12 0.75 4.57 12.23
C GLU A 12 1.31 5.23 10.95
N TYR A 13 2.63 5.31 10.75
CA TYR A 13 3.27 6.11 9.70
C TYR A 13 4.35 5.38 8.87
N ALA A 14 4.73 4.15 9.25
CA ALA A 14 5.78 3.36 8.61
C ALA A 14 5.30 1.98 8.14
N ASN A 15 4.13 1.55 8.57
CA ASN A 15 3.45 0.33 8.17
C ASN A 15 2.49 0.66 7.02
N LEU A 16 2.78 0.08 5.86
CA LEU A 16 2.01 0.30 4.64
C LEU A 16 0.52 0.00 4.78
N TYR A 17 0.13 -1.01 5.57
CA TYR A 17 -1.29 -1.35 5.77
C TYR A 17 -2.05 -0.19 6.43
N HIS A 18 -1.49 0.36 7.51
CA HIS A 18 -2.10 1.48 8.22
C HIS A 18 -2.04 2.77 7.42
N SER A 19 -0.91 3.04 6.75
CA SER A 19 -0.76 4.23 5.91
C SER A 19 -1.72 4.22 4.73
N LEU A 20 -1.93 3.05 4.08
CA LEU A 20 -2.90 2.90 3.00
C LEU A 20 -4.34 3.14 3.47
N THR A 21 -4.64 2.76 4.71
CA THR A 21 -5.94 3.03 5.32
C THR A 21 -6.19 4.54 5.45
N ASP A 22 -5.17 5.30 5.87
CA ASP A 22 -5.28 6.75 5.99
C ASP A 22 -5.40 7.43 4.60
N TRP A 23 -4.66 6.97 3.59
CA TRP A 23 -4.77 7.48 2.21
C TRP A 23 -6.15 7.20 1.61
N TYR A 24 -6.67 5.99 1.82
CA TYR A 24 -8.00 5.59 1.35
C TYR A 24 -9.08 6.43 2.02
N ASN A 25 -8.98 6.68 3.32
CA ASN A 25 -9.91 7.53 4.06
C ASN A 25 -9.92 8.98 3.52
N ALA A 26 -8.75 9.54 3.24
CA ALA A 26 -8.65 10.87 2.64
C ALA A 26 -9.23 10.91 1.22
N PHE A 27 -9.03 9.86 0.42
CA PHE A 27 -9.66 9.71 -0.88
C PHE A 27 -11.20 9.65 -0.78
N LEU A 28 -11.76 8.91 0.19
CA LEU A 28 -13.21 8.88 0.37
C LEU A 28 -13.77 10.27 0.70
N LEU A 29 -13.07 11.07 1.50
CA LEU A 29 -13.48 12.44 1.78
C LEU A 29 -13.36 13.34 0.54
N LYS A 30 -12.31 13.17 -0.28
CA LYS A 30 -12.19 13.83 -1.59
C LYS A 30 -13.43 13.57 -2.44
N GLU A 31 -13.84 12.31 -2.58
CA GLU A 31 -15.02 11.93 -3.35
C GLU A 31 -16.32 12.47 -2.72
N PHE A 32 -16.47 12.32 -1.40
CA PHE A 32 -17.67 12.77 -0.67
C PHE A 32 -17.92 14.27 -0.81
N PHE A 33 -16.87 15.09 -0.72
CA PHE A 33 -16.97 16.54 -0.89
C PHE A 33 -16.89 17.00 -2.35
N ASN A 34 -16.81 16.06 -3.30
CA ASN A 34 -16.69 16.32 -4.73
C ASN A 34 -15.58 17.33 -5.06
N LYS A 35 -14.37 17.07 -4.54
CA LYS A 35 -13.19 17.90 -4.74
C LYS A 35 -12.16 17.22 -5.63
N SER A 36 -11.40 18.03 -6.37
CA SER A 36 -10.18 17.57 -7.02
C SER A 36 -9.08 17.39 -5.99
N SER A 37 -8.17 16.44 -6.18
CA SER A 37 -7.02 16.25 -5.29
C SER A 37 -6.11 17.48 -5.22
N PHE A 38 -6.02 18.23 -6.33
CA PHE A 38 -5.26 19.48 -6.42
C PHE A 38 -5.91 20.66 -5.67
N GLU A 39 -7.13 20.50 -5.16
CA GLU A 39 -7.81 21.49 -4.32
C GLU A 39 -7.73 21.14 -2.82
N ILE A 40 -7.12 20.01 -2.47
CA ILE A 40 -7.11 19.47 -1.11
C ILE A 40 -5.71 19.54 -0.53
N ASN A 41 -5.60 20.21 0.62
CA ASN A 41 -4.41 20.21 1.45
C ASN A 41 -4.57 19.17 2.58
N ILE A 42 -3.49 18.47 2.91
CA ILE A 42 -3.45 17.52 4.03
C ILE A 42 -2.75 18.18 5.21
N LEU A 43 -3.40 18.20 6.36
CA LEU A 43 -2.81 18.62 7.62
C LEU A 43 -2.63 17.39 8.52
N LEU A 44 -1.38 16.96 8.71
CA LEU A 44 -1.05 15.88 9.63
C LEU A 44 -1.07 16.42 11.07
N VAL A 45 -1.98 15.90 11.90
CA VAL A 45 -2.23 16.38 13.27
C VAL A 45 -1.71 15.41 14.35
N ASP A 46 -0.73 14.59 14.01
CA ASP A 46 -0.05 13.66 14.92
C ASP A 46 1.41 14.07 15.18
N ALA A 47 2.05 13.37 16.12
CA ALA A 47 3.46 13.58 16.53
C ALA A 47 4.40 12.45 16.05
N HIS A 48 4.04 11.72 15.00
CA HIS A 48 4.96 10.74 14.42
C HIS A 48 6.14 11.42 13.73
N PRO A 49 7.35 10.83 13.74
CA PRO A 49 8.47 11.36 12.99
C PRO A 49 8.22 11.28 11.47
N PHE A 50 9.16 11.80 10.67
CA PHE A 50 9.17 11.57 9.23
C PHE A 50 9.47 10.09 8.93
N GLY A 51 8.76 9.53 7.95
CA GLY A 51 8.90 8.13 7.53
C GLY A 51 8.93 8.00 6.00
N ALA A 52 9.30 6.81 5.51
CA ALA A 52 9.45 6.53 4.08
C ALA A 52 8.15 6.67 3.28
N LEU A 53 6.99 6.64 3.94
CA LEU A 53 5.67 6.71 3.31
C LEU A 53 5.10 8.14 3.28
N ASP A 54 5.79 9.13 3.88
CA ASP A 54 5.29 10.51 3.92
C ASP A 54 5.19 11.15 2.54
N SER A 55 6.10 10.81 1.62
CA SER A 55 6.14 11.37 0.27
C SER A 55 4.88 11.04 -0.55
N VAL A 56 4.13 10.00 -0.16
CA VAL A 56 2.90 9.61 -0.86
C VAL A 56 1.83 10.70 -0.75
N TRP A 57 1.73 11.39 0.39
CA TRP A 57 0.71 12.43 0.58
C TRP A 57 0.79 13.55 -0.44
N SER A 58 2.01 14.00 -0.77
CA SER A 58 2.23 15.06 -1.76
C SER A 58 2.11 14.59 -3.21
N HIS A 59 2.09 13.28 -3.47
CA HIS A 59 1.72 12.75 -4.78
C HIS A 59 0.20 12.67 -4.94
N LEU A 60 -0.52 12.32 -3.87
CA LEU A 60 -1.97 12.13 -3.90
C LEU A 60 -2.76 13.45 -3.81
N PHE A 61 -2.24 14.46 -3.10
CA PHE A 61 -2.96 15.69 -2.80
C PHE A 61 -2.09 16.94 -3.04
N ASN A 62 -2.72 18.11 -3.11
CA ASN A 62 -2.07 19.36 -3.45
C ASN A 62 -0.86 19.70 -2.58
N SER A 63 -1.02 19.58 -1.26
CA SER A 63 0.05 19.85 -0.31
C SER A 63 -0.12 19.03 0.96
N THR A 64 0.96 18.91 1.72
CA THR A 64 0.96 18.25 3.02
C THR A 64 1.78 19.05 4.01
N GLU A 65 1.16 19.43 5.11
CA GLU A 65 1.77 20.17 6.22
C GLU A 65 1.58 19.39 7.52
N ARG A 66 2.49 19.56 8.47
CA ARG A 66 2.36 18.99 9.82
C ARG A 66 1.93 20.08 10.78
N LEU A 67 1.00 19.78 11.68
CA LEU A 67 0.56 20.72 12.71
C LEU A 67 1.73 21.29 13.53
N SER A 68 2.76 20.47 13.78
CA SER A 68 3.96 20.87 14.51
C SER A 68 4.85 21.89 13.79
N THR A 69 4.67 22.11 12.48
CA THR A 69 5.47 23.07 11.70
C THR A 69 4.81 24.43 11.56
N ILE A 70 3.56 24.57 12.02
CA ILE A 70 2.79 25.82 11.92
C ILE A 70 3.31 26.81 12.99
N PRO A 71 3.91 27.94 12.61
CA PRO A 71 4.64 28.80 13.54
C PRO A 71 3.74 29.74 14.36
N MET A 72 2.52 29.98 13.89
CA MET A 72 1.59 30.94 14.48
C MET A 72 0.16 30.42 14.42
N LYS A 73 -0.76 31.05 15.16
CA LYS A 73 -2.18 30.69 15.12
C LYS A 73 -2.70 30.83 13.69
N THR A 74 -3.09 29.71 13.08
CA THR A 74 -3.60 29.65 11.70
C THR A 74 -5.09 29.34 11.72
N PHE A 75 -5.86 30.11 10.95
CA PHE A 75 -7.27 29.89 10.72
C PHE A 75 -7.50 29.13 9.40
N TYR A 76 -8.25 28.04 9.46
CA TYR A 76 -8.67 27.25 8.31
C TYR A 76 -10.15 27.49 8.06
N LYS A 77 -10.49 28.02 6.89
CA LYS A 77 -11.89 28.32 6.53
C LYS A 77 -12.68 27.04 6.26
N ASN A 78 -12.05 26.05 5.65
CA ASN A 78 -12.64 24.76 5.27
C ASN A 78 -11.75 23.64 5.81
N LEU A 79 -12.06 23.15 7.01
CA LEU A 79 -11.33 22.04 7.64
C LEU A 79 -12.29 20.89 7.93
N VAL A 80 -11.93 19.69 7.50
CA VAL A 80 -12.65 18.46 7.83
C VAL A 80 -11.74 17.48 8.54
N TRP A 81 -12.30 16.73 9.48
CA TRP A 81 -11.57 15.67 10.18
C TRP A 81 -11.56 14.39 9.35
N GLY A 82 -10.37 13.85 9.14
CA GLY A 82 -10.14 12.56 8.53
C GLY A 82 -10.78 11.43 9.32
N ILE A 83 -11.24 10.39 8.62
CA ILE A 83 -11.67 9.15 9.26
C ILE A 83 -10.43 8.52 9.90
N LEU A 84 -10.52 8.19 11.20
CA LEU A 84 -9.44 7.51 11.91
C LEU A 84 -9.24 6.11 11.35
N GLY A 85 -7.98 5.65 11.23
CA GLY A 85 -7.64 4.39 10.58
C GLY A 85 -8.47 3.18 11.03
N TYR A 86 -8.71 3.02 12.34
CA TYR A 86 -9.52 1.91 12.89
C TYR A 86 -11.02 2.01 12.57
N ASN A 87 -11.52 3.19 12.21
CA ASN A 87 -12.90 3.42 11.77
C ASN A 87 -13.02 3.39 10.24
N SER A 88 -11.93 3.05 9.53
CA SER A 88 -11.96 2.99 8.07
C SER A 88 -12.95 1.93 7.58
N PRO A 89 -13.66 2.18 6.47
CA PRO A 89 -14.42 1.15 5.79
C PRO A 89 -13.59 -0.09 5.43
N LEU A 90 -12.26 0.02 5.25
CA LEU A 90 -11.40 -1.15 5.03
C LEU A 90 -11.37 -2.10 6.24
N GLY A 91 -11.39 -1.56 7.46
CA GLY A 91 -11.45 -2.37 8.69
C GLY A 91 -12.78 -3.10 8.82
N ILE A 92 -13.90 -2.42 8.57
CA ILE A 92 -15.26 -3.01 8.60
C ILE A 92 -15.40 -4.06 7.49
N SER A 93 -14.80 -3.82 6.32
CA SER A 93 -14.84 -4.72 5.17
C SER A 93 -14.17 -6.08 5.43
N MET A 94 -13.33 -6.18 6.47
CA MET A 94 -12.80 -7.46 6.92
C MET A 94 -13.90 -8.41 7.41
N SER A 95 -15.08 -7.89 7.79
CA SER A 95 -16.27 -8.67 8.16
C SER A 95 -17.13 -9.10 6.96
N GLY A 96 -16.64 -8.92 5.72
CA GLY A 96 -17.25 -9.50 4.52
C GLY A 96 -18.01 -8.53 3.61
N VAL A 97 -18.01 -7.24 3.94
CA VAL A 97 -18.52 -6.16 3.07
C VAL A 97 -17.41 -5.72 2.12
N ASN A 98 -17.73 -5.40 0.87
CA ASN A 98 -16.74 -4.81 -0.04
C ASN A 98 -16.55 -3.33 0.28
N PRO A 99 -15.30 -2.81 0.33
CA PRO A 99 -15.07 -1.39 0.53
C PRO A 99 -15.64 -0.57 -0.65
N PRO A 100 -16.26 0.58 -0.38
CA PRO A 100 -16.76 1.45 -1.44
C PRO A 100 -15.62 2.04 -2.27
N LEU A 101 -15.83 2.24 -3.57
CA LEU A 101 -14.90 2.98 -4.44
C LEU A 101 -13.46 2.42 -4.48
N LEU A 102 -13.28 1.12 -4.27
CA LEU A 102 -11.94 0.53 -4.14
C LEU A 102 -11.14 0.57 -5.45
N GLU A 103 -11.80 0.33 -6.59
CA GLU A 103 -11.14 0.39 -7.90
C GLU A 103 -10.83 1.83 -8.30
N GLU A 104 -11.69 2.78 -7.92
CA GLU A 104 -11.51 4.21 -8.10
C GLU A 104 -10.34 4.71 -7.25
N PHE A 105 -10.24 4.28 -5.98
CA PHE A 105 -9.09 4.57 -5.13
C PHE A 105 -7.80 4.05 -5.75
N ARG A 106 -7.80 2.79 -6.20
CA ARG A 106 -6.64 2.20 -6.88
C ARG A 106 -6.26 3.01 -8.11
N LYS A 107 -7.23 3.35 -8.96
CA LYS A 107 -6.99 4.16 -10.16
C LYS A 107 -6.40 5.52 -9.81
N PHE A 108 -7.02 6.23 -8.86
CA PHE A 108 -6.53 7.50 -8.32
C PHE A 108 -5.07 7.42 -7.88
N PHE A 109 -4.72 6.36 -7.13
CA PHE A 109 -3.36 6.16 -6.64
C PHE A 109 -2.37 5.90 -7.78
N LEU A 110 -2.71 5.04 -8.73
CA LEU A 110 -1.83 4.72 -9.87
C LEU A 110 -1.67 5.93 -10.81
N ASP A 111 -2.74 6.68 -11.07
CA ASP A 111 -2.73 7.89 -11.89
C ASP A 111 -1.83 8.97 -11.27
N ALA A 112 -1.85 9.13 -9.94
CA ALA A 112 -0.96 10.05 -9.22
C ALA A 112 0.53 9.75 -9.43
N TYR A 113 0.89 8.52 -9.75
CA TYR A 113 2.26 8.10 -10.09
C TYR A 113 2.51 8.00 -11.61
N GLY A 114 1.54 8.38 -12.44
CA GLY A 114 1.59 8.27 -13.89
C GLY A 114 1.77 6.82 -14.36
N LEU A 115 1.16 5.87 -13.66
CA LEU A 115 1.24 4.45 -13.95
C LEU A 115 -0.07 3.97 -14.56
N ASN A 116 0.01 3.46 -15.79
CA ASN A 116 -1.13 2.88 -16.51
C ASN A 116 -0.99 1.37 -16.60
N GLU A 117 -2.12 0.67 -16.71
CA GLU A 117 -2.16 -0.75 -17.05
C GLU A 117 -1.87 -0.93 -18.55
N THR A 118 -0.60 -1.14 -18.91
CA THR A 118 -0.21 -1.32 -20.33
C THR A 118 -0.11 -2.77 -20.76
N HIS A 119 -0.24 -3.73 -19.84
CA HIS A 119 -0.02 -5.14 -20.13
C HIS A 119 -1.37 -5.87 -20.12
N SER A 120 -1.81 -6.31 -21.29
CA SER A 120 -2.85 -7.32 -21.39
C SER A 120 -2.34 -8.64 -20.81
N HIS A 121 -3.22 -9.45 -20.20
CA HIS A 121 -2.92 -10.85 -19.87
C HIS A 121 -2.55 -11.58 -21.17
N GLY A 122 -1.26 -11.62 -21.49
CA GLY A 122 -0.76 -12.52 -22.51
C GLY A 122 -0.84 -13.90 -21.89
N CYS A 123 -1.86 -14.69 -22.22
CA CYS A 123 -2.08 -16.04 -21.66
C CYS A 123 -0.94 -17.04 -21.93
N THR A 124 0.19 -16.57 -22.45
CA THR A 124 1.37 -17.34 -22.82
C THR A 124 2.53 -17.17 -21.84
N LYS A 125 2.57 -16.09 -21.03
CA LYS A 125 3.62 -15.84 -20.04
C LYS A 125 3.09 -15.21 -18.76
N PHE A 126 3.59 -15.67 -17.62
CA PHE A 126 3.25 -15.19 -16.29
C PHE A 126 4.48 -14.63 -15.57
N ASN A 127 4.30 -13.48 -14.93
CA ASN A 127 5.32 -12.83 -14.13
C ASN A 127 5.11 -13.11 -12.64
N ILE A 128 6.10 -13.74 -12.00
CA ILE A 128 6.13 -14.02 -10.57
C ILE A 128 7.06 -13.02 -9.88
N LEU A 129 6.53 -12.30 -8.89
CA LEU A 129 7.31 -11.45 -8.01
C LEU A 129 7.36 -12.04 -6.60
N LEU A 130 8.56 -12.35 -6.12
CA LEU A 130 8.81 -12.65 -4.71
C LEU A 130 9.22 -11.37 -3.98
N ILE A 131 8.49 -11.01 -2.92
CA ILE A 131 8.90 -9.90 -2.06
C ILE A 131 9.54 -10.41 -0.77
N TRP A 132 10.72 -9.87 -0.48
CA TRP A 132 11.52 -10.23 0.69
C TRP A 132 11.27 -9.29 1.87
N ARG A 133 11.43 -9.83 3.07
CA ARG A 133 11.44 -9.07 4.31
C ARG A 133 12.84 -9.14 4.89
N ARG A 134 13.62 -8.09 4.72
CA ARG A 134 14.98 -7.99 5.29
C ARG A 134 15.03 -6.79 6.23
N ASP A 135 16.12 -6.65 6.97
CA ASP A 135 16.26 -5.53 7.88
C ASP A 135 16.43 -4.22 7.09
N TYR A 136 15.71 -3.20 7.51
CA TYR A 136 15.81 -1.85 6.97
C TYR A 136 15.31 -0.86 8.02
N LEU A 137 15.83 0.37 7.94
CA LEU A 137 15.39 1.43 8.83
C LEU A 137 14.07 2.02 8.30
N ALA A 138 12.95 1.45 8.74
CA ALA A 138 11.62 1.94 8.37
C ALA A 138 11.33 3.33 8.98
N HIS A 139 11.78 3.55 10.22
CA HIS A 139 11.54 4.79 10.94
C HIS A 139 12.50 5.00 12.14
N PRO A 140 12.67 6.24 12.63
CA PRO A 140 13.59 6.55 13.73
C PRO A 140 13.34 5.78 15.04
N ARG A 141 12.08 5.38 15.31
CA ARG A 141 11.72 4.57 16.49
C ARG A 141 12.07 3.06 16.39
N ASN A 142 12.66 2.58 15.30
CA ASN A 142 13.18 1.21 15.14
C ASN A 142 14.65 1.27 14.71
N PRO A 143 15.56 1.73 15.59
CA PRO A 143 16.93 2.08 15.21
C PRO A 143 17.76 0.88 14.74
N SER A 144 17.41 -0.36 15.15
CA SER A 144 18.08 -1.57 14.66
C SER A 144 17.62 -2.00 13.28
N GLY A 145 16.52 -1.40 12.76
CA GLY A 145 15.93 -1.75 11.48
C GLY A 145 15.42 -3.20 11.42
N THR A 146 15.25 -3.85 12.57
CA THR A 146 15.01 -5.29 12.60
C THR A 146 13.57 -5.59 12.19
N VAL A 147 13.42 -6.51 11.23
CA VAL A 147 12.12 -6.98 10.73
C VAL A 147 11.92 -8.45 11.11
N SER A 148 10.75 -8.77 11.68
CA SER A 148 10.36 -10.14 11.99
C SER A 148 9.73 -10.85 10.80
N ARG A 149 9.69 -12.20 10.89
CA ARG A 149 9.16 -13.12 9.86
C ARG A 149 9.88 -12.95 8.53
N LYS A 150 10.99 -13.66 8.37
CA LYS A 150 11.79 -13.69 7.14
C LYS A 150 11.81 -15.11 6.58
N ILE A 151 12.05 -15.24 5.29
CA ILE A 151 12.26 -16.54 4.66
C ILE A 151 13.75 -16.86 4.83
N ALA A 152 14.08 -17.92 5.57
CA ALA A 152 15.49 -18.22 5.89
C ALA A 152 16.30 -18.68 4.65
N ASN A 153 15.63 -19.27 3.67
CA ASN A 153 16.25 -19.89 2.49
C ASN A 153 15.87 -19.17 1.17
N GLU A 154 15.84 -17.84 1.15
CA GLU A 154 15.43 -17.03 -0.03
C GLU A 154 16.13 -17.48 -1.33
N VAL A 155 17.46 -17.65 -1.28
CA VAL A 155 18.28 -18.09 -2.43
C VAL A 155 17.90 -19.50 -2.89
N GLY A 156 17.70 -20.42 -1.94
CA GLY A 156 17.31 -21.79 -2.23
C GLY A 156 15.92 -21.86 -2.88
N LEU A 157 14.97 -21.09 -2.35
CA LEU A 157 13.62 -20.97 -2.90
C LEU A 157 13.64 -20.41 -4.33
N LEU A 158 14.37 -19.31 -4.56
CA LEU A 158 14.49 -18.70 -5.88
C LEU A 158 15.11 -19.67 -6.90
N ASN A 159 16.19 -20.36 -6.52
CA ASN A 159 16.84 -21.35 -7.38
C ASN A 159 15.92 -22.53 -7.68
N TYR A 160 15.18 -23.01 -6.68
CA TYR A 160 14.21 -24.08 -6.86
C TYR A 160 13.10 -23.68 -7.84
N LEU A 161 12.54 -22.48 -7.71
CA LEU A 161 11.51 -21.98 -8.62
C LEU A 161 12.04 -21.83 -10.05
N LYS A 162 13.24 -21.26 -10.24
CA LYS A 162 13.88 -21.15 -11.56
C LYS A 162 14.17 -22.50 -12.21
N LEU A 163 14.45 -23.53 -11.41
CA LEU A 163 14.68 -24.89 -11.89
C LEU A 163 13.38 -25.61 -12.26
N LYS A 164 12.31 -25.41 -11.48
CA LYS A 164 11.04 -26.15 -11.63
C LYS A 164 10.06 -25.50 -12.60
N LEU A 165 10.08 -24.18 -12.71
CA LEU A 165 9.15 -23.44 -13.56
C LEU A 165 9.79 -23.18 -14.93
N PRO A 166 9.13 -23.57 -16.03
CA PRO A 166 9.67 -23.40 -17.37
C PRO A 166 9.77 -21.92 -17.75
N SER A 167 10.97 -21.45 -18.09
CA SER A 167 11.28 -20.03 -18.33
C SER A 167 10.59 -19.43 -19.57
N ASN A 168 10.12 -20.26 -20.49
CA ASN A 168 9.29 -19.82 -21.61
C ASN A 168 7.86 -19.46 -21.18
N ILE A 169 7.40 -19.91 -20.01
CA ILE A 169 6.07 -19.64 -19.44
C ILE A 169 6.18 -18.69 -18.25
N PHE A 170 7.19 -18.82 -17.38
CA PHE A 170 7.33 -18.03 -16.17
C PHE A 170 8.55 -17.14 -16.19
N ALA A 171 8.35 -15.83 -15.98
CA ALA A 171 9.41 -14.90 -15.64
C ALA A 171 9.38 -14.64 -14.13
N ILE A 172 10.54 -14.77 -13.47
CA ILE A 172 10.64 -14.66 -12.01
C ILE A 172 11.53 -13.47 -11.66
N LYS A 173 11.01 -12.58 -10.81
CA LYS A 173 11.78 -11.53 -10.12
C LYS A 173 11.62 -11.68 -8.63
N ASP A 174 12.62 -11.21 -7.91
CA ASP A 174 12.60 -11.14 -6.47
C ASP A 174 13.17 -9.80 -6.00
N SER A 175 12.63 -9.24 -4.92
CA SER A 175 13.10 -7.95 -4.43
C SER A 175 12.63 -7.64 -3.00
N GLN A 176 13.42 -6.84 -2.29
CA GLN A 176 12.95 -6.13 -1.11
C GLN A 176 12.38 -4.77 -1.57
N ILE A 177 11.09 -4.74 -1.89
CA ILE A 177 10.50 -3.55 -2.53
C ILE A 177 10.32 -2.38 -1.56
N ASP A 178 10.25 -2.60 -0.24
CA ASP A 178 10.15 -1.53 0.76
C ASP A 178 11.42 -0.66 0.87
N ALA A 179 12.49 -1.03 0.18
CA ALA A 179 13.70 -0.21 0.01
C ALA A 179 13.60 0.81 -1.16
N PHE A 180 12.53 0.78 -1.95
CA PHE A 180 12.34 1.70 -3.07
C PHE A 180 11.31 2.79 -2.78
N GLU A 181 11.34 3.85 -3.57
CA GLU A 181 10.24 4.83 -3.60
C GLU A 181 8.94 4.19 -4.09
N MET A 182 7.79 4.69 -3.59
CA MET A 182 6.45 4.12 -3.85
C MET A 182 6.19 3.86 -5.34
N ARG A 183 6.62 4.77 -6.22
CA ARG A 183 6.45 4.61 -7.67
C ARG A 183 7.08 3.32 -8.19
N ASP A 184 8.28 2.99 -7.73
CA ASP A 184 8.98 1.78 -8.18
C ASP A 184 8.41 0.53 -7.51
N GLN A 185 7.98 0.61 -6.24
CA GLN A 185 7.21 -0.45 -5.60
C GLN A 185 5.99 -0.83 -6.45
N LEU A 186 5.20 0.17 -6.87
CA LEU A 186 4.03 -0.02 -7.73
C LEU A 186 4.41 -0.61 -9.09
N LYS A 187 5.53 -0.23 -9.71
CA LYS A 187 5.98 -0.85 -10.98
C LYS A 187 6.29 -2.34 -10.82
N TYR A 188 6.94 -2.74 -9.73
CA TYR A 188 7.20 -4.15 -9.44
C TYR A 188 5.88 -4.93 -9.31
N VAL A 189 4.93 -4.38 -8.55
CA VAL A 189 3.62 -4.99 -8.30
C VAL A 189 2.79 -5.05 -9.57
N LEU A 190 2.73 -3.96 -10.34
CA LEU A 190 2.05 -3.93 -11.63
C LEU A 190 2.72 -4.82 -12.65
N TRP A 191 4.02 -5.14 -12.55
CA TRP A 191 4.68 -6.09 -13.44
C TRP A 191 4.24 -7.53 -13.17
N SER A 192 3.89 -7.87 -11.93
CA SER A 192 3.56 -9.23 -11.51
C SER A 192 2.12 -9.65 -11.84
N ASP A 193 1.96 -10.91 -12.27
CA ASP A 193 0.68 -11.62 -12.33
C ASP A 193 0.49 -12.50 -11.08
N ILE A 194 1.59 -12.90 -10.43
CA ILE A 194 1.61 -13.63 -9.16
C ILE A 194 2.55 -12.91 -8.20
N LEU A 195 2.00 -12.39 -7.10
CA LEU A 195 2.76 -11.83 -5.99
C LEU A 195 2.91 -12.88 -4.90
N VAL A 196 4.14 -13.13 -4.46
CA VAL A 196 4.47 -14.08 -3.41
C VAL A 196 5.22 -13.35 -2.30
N GLY A 197 4.84 -13.55 -1.05
CA GLY A 197 5.62 -12.98 0.06
C GLY A 197 5.16 -13.40 1.44
N MET A 198 6.01 -13.12 2.42
CA MET A 198 5.77 -13.43 3.82
C MET A 198 4.79 -12.45 4.48
N HIS A 199 3.91 -12.95 5.36
CA HIS A 199 2.87 -12.19 6.03
C HIS A 199 3.38 -10.86 6.62
N GLY A 200 2.76 -9.77 6.18
CA GLY A 200 2.76 -8.46 6.80
C GLY A 200 2.71 -7.33 5.77
N ALA A 201 3.01 -6.10 6.21
CA ALA A 201 2.61 -4.86 5.54
C ALA A 201 2.93 -4.80 4.04
N GLY A 202 4.03 -5.40 3.57
CA GLY A 202 4.37 -5.44 2.15
C GLY A 202 3.30 -6.10 1.26
N LEU A 203 2.52 -7.06 1.77
CA LEU A 203 1.43 -7.70 1.01
C LEU A 203 0.20 -6.79 0.83
N THR A 204 0.16 -5.62 1.48
CA THR A 204 -0.86 -4.58 1.21
C THR A 204 -0.79 -4.11 -0.25
N HIS A 205 0.36 -4.28 -0.92
CA HIS A 205 0.49 -4.05 -2.36
C HIS A 205 -0.47 -4.89 -3.23
N SER A 206 -1.05 -5.96 -2.70
CA SER A 206 -2.16 -6.66 -3.36
C SER A 206 -3.32 -5.74 -3.73
N MET A 207 -3.50 -4.62 -3.02
CA MET A 207 -4.44 -3.55 -3.36
C MET A 207 -4.19 -2.94 -4.75
N PHE A 208 -2.97 -3.03 -5.29
CA PHE A 208 -2.60 -2.46 -6.58
C PHE A 208 -2.40 -3.51 -7.68
N LEU A 209 -2.43 -4.80 -7.34
CA LEU A 209 -2.40 -5.88 -8.33
C LEU A 209 -3.52 -5.72 -9.36
N ARG A 210 -3.29 -6.28 -10.55
CA ARG A 210 -4.29 -6.34 -11.61
C ARG A 210 -5.42 -7.29 -11.22
N LYS A 211 -6.61 -7.10 -11.78
CA LYS A 211 -7.71 -8.05 -11.62
C LYS A 211 -7.29 -9.43 -12.09
N ASN A 212 -7.74 -10.46 -11.38
CA ASN A 212 -7.42 -11.87 -11.61
C ASN A 212 -5.94 -12.25 -11.42
N ALA A 213 -5.08 -11.33 -10.93
CA ALA A 213 -3.75 -11.71 -10.45
C ALA A 213 -3.87 -12.61 -9.22
N ALA A 214 -2.76 -13.26 -8.85
CA ALA A 214 -2.70 -14.12 -7.68
C ALA A 214 -1.84 -13.51 -6.56
N LEU A 215 -2.27 -13.70 -5.32
CA LEU A 215 -1.49 -13.49 -4.12
C LEU A 215 -1.23 -14.86 -3.45
N ILE A 216 0.04 -15.18 -3.25
CA ILE A 216 0.48 -16.30 -2.42
C ILE A 216 1.12 -15.71 -1.16
N GLU A 217 0.39 -15.82 -0.07
CA GLU A 217 0.86 -15.43 1.25
C GLU A 217 1.63 -16.59 1.88
N LEU A 218 2.78 -16.31 2.49
CA LEU A 218 3.51 -17.26 3.31
C LEU A 218 3.39 -16.79 4.75
N SER A 219 2.98 -17.67 5.66
CA SER A 219 2.90 -17.33 7.08
C SER A 219 3.52 -18.43 7.94
N PRO A 220 4.18 -18.09 9.06
CA PRO A 220 4.51 -19.09 10.06
C PRO A 220 3.24 -19.74 10.61
N ASN A 221 3.28 -21.03 10.94
CA ASN A 221 2.12 -21.81 11.40
C ASN A 221 1.42 -21.25 12.67
N TYR A 222 2.10 -20.39 13.42
CA TYR A 222 1.57 -19.75 14.63
C TYR A 222 0.83 -18.43 14.35
N TYR A 223 0.87 -17.93 13.12
CA TYR A 223 0.24 -16.68 12.74
C TYR A 223 -1.08 -16.93 12.00
N SER A 224 -2.13 -16.21 12.38
CA SER A 224 -3.38 -16.14 11.64
C SER A 224 -3.80 -14.68 11.50
N GLY A 225 -4.15 -14.29 10.29
CA GLY A 225 -4.67 -12.95 10.01
C GLY A 225 -5.26 -12.91 8.62
N ASP A 226 -6.54 -12.56 8.51
CA ASP A 226 -7.29 -12.62 7.24
C ASP A 226 -7.20 -11.32 6.40
N HIS A 227 -6.28 -10.41 6.75
CA HIS A 227 -6.15 -9.09 6.10
C HIS A 227 -5.97 -9.21 4.58
N PHE A 228 -5.00 -10.01 4.13
CA PHE A 228 -4.68 -10.09 2.70
C PHE A 228 -5.61 -11.02 1.94
N LYS A 229 -6.22 -11.99 2.62
CA LYS A 229 -7.39 -12.73 2.12
C LYS A 229 -8.55 -11.78 1.81
N ALA A 230 -8.83 -10.84 2.71
CA ALA A 230 -9.88 -9.83 2.51
C ALA A 230 -9.56 -8.91 1.33
N ILE A 231 -8.33 -8.35 1.24
CA ILE A 231 -7.91 -7.53 0.10
C ILE A 231 -8.04 -8.30 -1.22
N SER A 232 -7.61 -9.57 -1.23
CA SER A 232 -7.72 -10.44 -2.40
C SER A 232 -9.17 -10.64 -2.83
N LYS A 233 -10.08 -10.85 -1.87
CA LYS A 233 -11.52 -10.94 -2.15
C LYS A 233 -12.07 -9.64 -2.75
N TRP A 234 -11.74 -8.48 -2.17
CA TRP A 234 -12.26 -7.20 -2.63
C TRP A 234 -11.81 -6.86 -4.06
N ARG A 235 -10.58 -7.25 -4.41
CA ARG A 235 -9.95 -6.99 -5.71
C ARG A 235 -10.17 -8.11 -6.75
N ASN A 236 -10.91 -9.16 -6.40
CA ASN A 236 -11.08 -10.36 -7.22
C ASN A 236 -9.73 -10.98 -7.65
N LEU A 237 -8.88 -11.25 -6.68
CA LEU A 237 -7.59 -11.94 -6.84
C LEU A 237 -7.73 -13.41 -6.47
N VAL A 238 -6.91 -14.25 -7.10
CA VAL A 238 -6.68 -15.62 -6.63
C VAL A 238 -5.85 -15.56 -5.35
N TYR A 239 -6.28 -16.21 -4.27
CA TYR A 239 -5.59 -16.19 -2.98
C TYR A 239 -5.19 -17.59 -2.53
N ASN A 240 -3.95 -17.74 -2.07
CA ASN A 240 -3.45 -18.93 -1.41
C ASN A 240 -2.56 -18.54 -0.22
N SER A 241 -2.59 -19.31 0.87
CA SER A 241 -1.79 -19.08 2.08
C SER A 241 -1.38 -20.38 2.76
#